data_AF-A0AAN8KYI6-F1
#
_entry.id   AF-A0AAN8KYI6-F1
#
_cell.length_a   1.000
_cell.length_b   1.000
_cell.length_c   1.000
_cell.angle_alpha   90.00
_cell.angle_beta   90.00
_cell.angle_gamma   90.00
#
_symmetry.space_group_name_H-M   'P 1'
#
loop_
_entity.id
_entity.type
_entity.pdbx_description
1 polymer ?
#
loop_
_entity_poly.entity_id
_entity_poly.type
_entity_poly.pdbx_seq_one_letter_code
_entity_poly.pdbx_strand_id
1 'polypeptide(L)'
;MFAKGGLIQLLDQRCKLSLFAAMGNSCSNNLGIPPAKGPNAVGCSDFMMDHTVEGTFFRLYYPCVASDNAEKPDWIPCKGYFYGLADFMKINRGLSEKIFNYLFGSFKIPAALNGPYKQNGKYPVVIFSHGLGAFRTLYSAICTELASQGFIVASVEHRDESASATFFYHEKSQEPEKDEASLSPPKPNPEAPENLVEEWMYYRSLKPGESEFPLRNKQVKQRADECIKALDTLIQINSGKKMENVLQTDFDWTTLENSMDLCRIAVMGHSFGGATVIEALCKDVNFKCGIALDAWMFPLDEEIYVRVKQPIFFINSEKFQWAGNISRMRKLDSSSTSMQRKMITIKGTVHQSFPDFTFLTGNWIGKILKLKGELDPQVGIDLCNRASLAFLQRHLGLDKDFNQWDHLIEGKDHNLIPGTNVTEIS
;
A
#
# COMPACT_ATOMS: atom_id res chain seq x y z
N MET A 1 -2.09 21.93 -7.62
CA MET A 1 -1.41 22.71 -8.69
C MET A 1 -0.67 21.75 -9.63
N PHE A 2 -1.39 20.86 -10.35
CA PHE A 2 -0.82 19.98 -11.38
C PHE A 2 -1.92 19.58 -12.40
N ALA A 3 -1.47 19.21 -13.60
CA ALA A 3 -2.23 18.67 -14.75
C ALA A 3 -2.91 19.69 -15.69
N LYS A 4 -2.12 20.33 -16.56
CA LYS A 4 -2.61 20.74 -17.91
C LYS A 4 -1.66 20.42 -19.07
N GLY A 5 -0.38 20.07 -18.85
CA GLY A 5 0.60 19.96 -19.95
C GLY A 5 1.05 18.55 -20.38
N GLY A 6 0.89 17.52 -19.56
CA GLY A 6 1.63 16.25 -19.76
C GLY A 6 1.03 15.26 -20.76
N LEU A 7 -0.29 15.27 -20.96
CA LEU A 7 -0.98 14.18 -21.68
C LEU A 7 -0.79 14.25 -23.22
N ILE A 8 -0.65 15.47 -23.77
CA ILE A 8 -0.49 15.68 -25.21
C ILE A 8 0.90 15.24 -25.69
N GLN A 9 1.93 15.32 -24.83
CA GLN A 9 3.29 14.86 -25.17
C GLN A 9 3.44 13.32 -25.16
N LEU A 10 2.55 12.58 -24.49
CA LEU A 10 2.59 11.12 -24.38
C LEU A 10 2.13 10.39 -25.65
N LEU A 11 1.24 11.01 -26.43
CA LEU A 11 0.70 10.41 -27.66
C LEU A 11 1.61 10.61 -28.89
N ASP A 12 2.38 11.70 -28.93
CA ASP A 12 3.19 12.08 -30.12
C ASP A 12 4.51 11.30 -30.26
N GLN A 13 4.99 10.64 -29.19
CA GLN A 13 6.35 10.09 -29.19
C GLN A 13 6.47 8.57 -29.42
N ARG A 14 5.38 7.80 -29.39
CA ARG A 14 5.44 6.38 -29.79
C ARG A 14 5.37 6.16 -31.31
N CYS A 15 4.90 7.13 -32.09
CA CYS A 15 5.03 7.10 -33.55
C CYS A 15 6.46 7.37 -34.05
N LYS A 16 7.33 7.96 -33.23
CA LYS A 16 8.75 8.18 -33.57
C LYS A 16 9.70 7.08 -33.05
N LEU A 17 9.25 6.27 -32.08
CA LEU A 17 10.10 5.23 -31.47
C LEU A 17 10.23 3.95 -32.32
N SER A 18 9.50 3.81 -33.43
CA SER A 18 9.71 2.73 -34.41
C SER A 18 10.88 3.00 -35.37
N LEU A 19 11.49 4.20 -35.36
CA LEU A 19 12.55 4.59 -36.30
C LEU A 19 13.96 4.71 -35.70
N PHE A 20 14.14 4.57 -34.39
CA PHE A 20 15.46 4.70 -33.72
C PHE A 20 15.90 3.44 -32.97
N ALA A 21 15.51 2.27 -33.45
CA ALA A 21 16.11 1.00 -33.06
C ALA A 21 17.46 0.79 -33.76
N ALA A 22 18.43 1.69 -33.55
CA ALA A 22 19.83 1.51 -33.89
C ALA A 22 20.65 2.66 -33.28
N MET A 23 21.09 2.48 -32.04
CA MET A 23 22.41 2.89 -31.51
C MET A 23 22.38 2.78 -29.98
N GLY A 24 23.18 1.86 -29.46
CA GLY A 24 23.14 1.43 -28.07
C GLY A 24 23.78 2.41 -27.08
N ASN A 25 23.28 2.34 -25.84
CA ASN A 25 24.13 2.39 -24.66
C ASN A 25 23.49 1.55 -23.55
N SER A 26 24.29 0.70 -22.90
CA SER A 26 23.86 -0.38 -22.03
C SER A 26 23.32 0.10 -20.68
N CYS A 27 22.05 -0.20 -20.38
CA CYS A 27 21.52 -0.51 -19.06
C CYS A 27 20.21 -1.28 -19.29
N SER A 28 20.22 -2.59 -19.03
CA SER A 28 19.07 -3.48 -19.19
C SER A 28 17.99 -3.18 -18.14
N ASN A 29 17.12 -2.20 -18.41
CA ASN A 29 15.99 -1.88 -17.54
C ASN A 29 14.74 -2.66 -17.99
N ASN A 30 14.59 -3.89 -17.50
CA ASN A 30 13.31 -4.58 -17.56
C ASN A 30 12.34 -3.85 -16.61
N LEU A 31 11.36 -3.14 -17.15
CA LEU A 31 10.28 -2.54 -16.37
C LEU A 31 9.46 -3.66 -15.69
N GLY A 32 9.14 -3.48 -14.42
CA GLY A 32 8.40 -4.46 -13.63
C GLY A 32 8.69 -4.33 -12.14
N ILE A 33 7.73 -4.76 -11.32
CA ILE A 33 7.90 -4.80 -9.86
C ILE A 33 9.03 -5.81 -9.55
N PRO A 34 10.04 -5.41 -8.75
CA PRO A 34 11.17 -6.28 -8.46
C PRO A 34 10.71 -7.52 -7.67
N PRO A 35 11.28 -8.71 -7.93
CA PRO A 35 11.03 -9.87 -7.09
C PRO A 35 11.56 -9.63 -5.68
N ALA A 36 10.87 -10.21 -4.70
CA ALA A 36 11.30 -10.24 -3.32
C ALA A 36 12.61 -11.03 -3.14
N LYS A 37 13.41 -10.66 -2.13
CA LYS A 37 14.78 -11.15 -1.91
C LYS A 37 14.92 -12.08 -0.70
N GLY A 38 13.84 -12.28 0.05
CA GLY A 38 13.82 -13.22 1.16
C GLY A 38 13.79 -14.69 0.72
N PRO A 39 13.99 -15.62 1.66
CA PRO A 39 14.15 -17.04 1.36
C PRO A 39 12.85 -17.77 1.01
N ASN A 40 11.68 -17.17 1.22
CA ASN A 40 10.39 -17.81 0.95
C ASN A 40 9.81 -17.33 -0.38
N ALA A 41 9.25 -18.27 -1.15
CA ALA A 41 8.28 -17.93 -2.18
C ALA A 41 7.07 -17.23 -1.55
N VAL A 42 6.46 -16.32 -2.28
CA VAL A 42 5.37 -15.46 -1.78
C VAL A 42 4.10 -15.79 -2.53
N GLY A 43 3.04 -16.10 -1.77
CA GLY A 43 1.68 -16.19 -2.27
C GLY A 43 0.90 -14.92 -1.95
N CYS A 44 -0.21 -14.71 -2.64
CA CYS A 44 -1.18 -13.67 -2.30
C CYS A 44 -2.62 -14.06 -2.62
N SER A 45 -3.57 -13.56 -1.84
CA SER A 45 -5.01 -13.74 -2.04
C SER A 45 -5.76 -12.49 -1.58
N ASP A 46 -6.89 -12.18 -2.21
CA ASP A 46 -7.78 -11.12 -1.75
C ASP A 46 -8.85 -11.68 -0.79
N PHE A 47 -9.25 -10.88 0.19
CA PHE A 47 -10.25 -11.24 1.19
C PHE A 47 -11.22 -10.09 1.43
N MET A 48 -12.52 -10.34 1.33
CA MET A 48 -13.57 -9.37 1.68
C MET A 48 -14.60 -9.98 2.62
N MET A 49 -14.83 -9.34 3.77
CA MET A 49 -15.86 -9.72 4.73
C MET A 49 -16.21 -8.60 5.72
N ASP A 50 -17.46 -8.30 6.03
CA ASP A 50 -18.67 -8.66 5.30
C ASP A 50 -18.66 -8.06 3.87
N HIS A 51 -19.71 -8.34 3.11
CA HIS A 51 -19.83 -7.86 1.73
C HIS A 51 -20.09 -6.35 1.65
N THR A 52 -20.36 -5.66 2.75
CA THR A 52 -20.83 -4.27 2.78
C THR A 52 -19.67 -3.26 2.81
N VAL A 53 -20.00 -1.97 2.72
CA VAL A 53 -19.04 -0.85 2.85
C VAL A 53 -18.31 -0.84 4.19
N GLU A 54 -18.96 -1.33 5.26
CA GLU A 54 -18.36 -1.40 6.60
C GLU A 54 -17.44 -2.61 6.75
N GLY A 55 -17.48 -3.58 5.82
CA GLY A 55 -16.68 -4.80 5.80
C GLY A 55 -15.19 -4.56 5.67
N THR A 56 -14.37 -5.56 6.02
CA THR A 56 -12.93 -5.56 5.76
C THR A 56 -12.64 -5.98 4.32
N PHE A 57 -11.59 -5.39 3.73
CA PHE A 57 -11.04 -5.81 2.45
C PHE A 57 -9.56 -5.60 2.44
N PHE A 58 -8.82 -6.66 2.14
CA PHE A 58 -7.38 -6.60 2.06
C PHE A 58 -6.84 -7.61 1.05
N ARG A 59 -5.63 -7.33 0.58
CA ARG A 59 -4.78 -8.32 -0.09
C ARG A 59 -3.82 -8.90 0.92
N LEU A 60 -3.87 -10.20 1.13
CA LEU A 60 -2.92 -10.94 1.95
C LEU A 60 -1.69 -11.29 1.11
N TYR A 61 -0.50 -11.12 1.68
CA TYR A 61 0.76 -11.66 1.18
C TYR A 61 1.38 -12.54 2.26
N TYR A 62 1.86 -13.73 1.88
CA TYR A 62 2.30 -14.74 2.85
C TYR A 62 3.36 -15.67 2.24
N PRO A 63 4.19 -16.33 3.07
CA PRO A 63 5.05 -17.43 2.63
C PRO A 63 4.22 -18.57 2.03
N CYS A 64 4.52 -18.96 0.79
CA CYS A 64 3.82 -20.05 0.11
C CYS A 64 4.77 -21.18 -0.30
N VAL A 65 4.20 -22.32 -0.69
CA VAL A 65 4.94 -23.40 -1.34
C VAL A 65 5.36 -22.90 -2.72
N ALA A 66 6.65 -23.06 -3.05
CA ALA A 66 7.18 -22.63 -4.34
C ALA A 66 6.57 -23.46 -5.48
N SER A 67 6.21 -22.79 -6.57
CA SER A 67 5.70 -23.44 -7.78
C SER A 67 6.17 -22.65 -9.01
N ASP A 68 6.79 -23.35 -9.96
CA ASP A 68 7.32 -22.74 -11.20
C ASP A 68 6.19 -22.31 -12.16
N ASN A 69 4.99 -22.89 -12.02
CA ASN A 69 3.83 -22.63 -12.85
C ASN A 69 2.76 -21.79 -12.14
N ALA A 70 3.12 -21.11 -11.04
CA ALA A 70 2.19 -20.28 -10.31
C ALA A 70 1.68 -19.12 -11.17
N GLU A 71 0.36 -18.96 -11.23
CA GLU A 71 -0.26 -17.77 -11.80
C GLU A 71 0.14 -16.53 -10.98
N LYS A 72 0.38 -15.41 -11.67
CA LYS A 72 0.69 -14.13 -11.03
C LYS A 72 -0.49 -13.18 -11.22
N PRO A 73 -0.98 -12.52 -10.17
CA PRO A 73 -2.10 -11.62 -10.31
C PRO A 73 -1.69 -10.35 -11.05
N ASP A 74 -2.66 -9.75 -11.73
CA ASP A 74 -2.50 -8.40 -12.25
C ASP A 74 -2.18 -7.41 -11.13
N TRP A 75 -1.31 -6.46 -11.45
CA TRP A 75 -0.98 -5.38 -10.54
C TRP A 75 -2.19 -4.49 -10.25
N ILE A 76 -2.97 -4.18 -11.30
CA ILE A 76 -4.26 -3.52 -11.19
C ILE A 76 -5.31 -4.49 -11.73
N PRO A 77 -6.14 -5.10 -10.87
CA PRO A 77 -6.91 -6.30 -11.22
C PRO A 77 -8.10 -6.03 -12.14
N CYS A 78 -8.63 -4.79 -12.17
CA CYS A 78 -9.78 -4.47 -13.00
C CYS A 78 -9.86 -2.98 -13.35
N LYS A 79 -10.73 -2.66 -14.32
CA LYS A 79 -10.84 -1.32 -14.91
C LYS A 79 -11.36 -0.24 -13.97
N GLY A 80 -12.14 -0.60 -12.94
CA GLY A 80 -12.66 0.37 -11.96
C GLY A 80 -11.55 1.16 -11.28
N TYR A 81 -10.41 0.50 -10.99
CA TYR A 81 -9.22 1.18 -10.45
C TYR A 81 -8.59 2.18 -11.42
N PHE A 82 -8.57 1.89 -12.73
CA PHE A 82 -8.08 2.85 -13.72
C PHE A 82 -9.00 4.08 -13.83
N TYR A 83 -10.32 3.90 -13.69
CA TYR A 83 -11.26 5.03 -13.61
C TYR A 83 -11.01 5.86 -12.34
N GLY A 84 -10.80 5.22 -11.19
CA GLY A 84 -10.46 5.91 -9.95
C GLY A 84 -9.16 6.72 -10.04
N LEU A 85 -8.11 6.13 -10.62
CA LEU A 85 -6.85 6.84 -10.87
C LEU A 85 -7.06 8.05 -11.80
N ALA A 86 -7.88 7.90 -12.84
CA ALA A 86 -8.22 9.01 -13.74
C ALA A 86 -8.93 10.14 -12.99
N ASP A 87 -9.90 9.82 -12.13
CA ASP A 87 -10.62 10.81 -11.33
C ASP A 87 -9.71 11.51 -10.32
N PHE A 88 -8.87 10.76 -9.62
CA PHE A 88 -7.88 11.28 -8.68
C PHE A 88 -6.91 12.26 -9.37
N MET A 89 -6.46 11.91 -10.58
CA MET A 89 -5.60 12.76 -11.42
C MET A 89 -6.35 13.88 -12.15
N LYS A 90 -7.69 13.91 -12.07
CA LYS A 90 -8.58 14.86 -12.78
C LYS A 90 -8.46 14.80 -14.30
N ILE A 91 -8.38 13.58 -14.85
CA ILE A 91 -8.28 13.30 -16.29
C ILE A 91 -9.53 12.53 -16.75
N ASN A 92 -9.93 12.67 -18.01
CA ASN A 92 -11.09 11.99 -18.57
C ASN A 92 -10.97 10.45 -18.47
N ARG A 93 -11.97 9.79 -17.86
CA ARG A 93 -12.00 8.32 -17.66
C ARG A 93 -11.81 7.52 -18.95
N GLY A 94 -12.51 7.88 -20.03
CA GLY A 94 -12.52 7.10 -21.28
C GLY A 94 -11.19 7.12 -22.03
N LEU A 95 -10.53 8.28 -22.09
CA LEU A 95 -9.18 8.38 -22.66
C LEU A 95 -8.13 7.74 -21.74
N SER A 96 -8.27 7.95 -20.42
CA SER A 96 -7.28 7.50 -19.45
C SER A 96 -7.29 5.99 -19.24
N GLU A 97 -8.44 5.31 -19.28
CA GLU A 97 -8.49 3.85 -19.14
C GLU A 97 -7.72 3.16 -20.26
N LYS A 98 -7.90 3.60 -21.52
CA LYS A 98 -7.15 3.05 -22.65
C LYS A 98 -5.65 3.27 -22.49
N ILE A 99 -5.25 4.46 -22.04
CA ILE A 99 -3.83 4.79 -21.80
C ILE A 99 -3.27 3.96 -20.64
N PHE A 100 -3.94 3.90 -19.50
CA PHE A 100 -3.47 3.17 -18.33
C PHE A 100 -3.46 1.67 -18.57
N ASN A 101 -4.48 1.11 -19.22
CA ASN A 101 -4.51 -0.29 -19.59
C ASN A 101 -3.37 -0.63 -20.57
N TYR A 102 -3.11 0.25 -21.55
CA TYR A 102 -1.99 0.09 -22.48
C TYR A 102 -0.61 0.20 -21.82
N LEU A 103 -0.45 1.09 -20.83
CA LEU A 103 0.81 1.30 -20.14
C LEU A 103 1.06 0.29 -19.02
N PHE A 104 0.02 -0.13 -18.31
CA PHE A 104 0.12 -0.82 -17.03
C PHE A 104 -0.67 -2.12 -16.92
N GLY A 105 -1.63 -2.37 -17.81
CA GLY A 105 -2.55 -3.51 -17.70
C GLY A 105 -1.90 -4.88 -17.87
N SER A 106 -0.65 -4.96 -18.34
CA SER A 106 0.11 -6.21 -18.47
C SER A 106 1.09 -6.47 -17.32
N PHE A 107 1.27 -5.52 -16.39
CA PHE A 107 2.17 -5.74 -15.26
C PHE A 107 1.53 -6.65 -14.23
N LYS A 108 2.30 -7.64 -13.81
CA LYS A 108 1.94 -8.62 -12.79
C LYS A 108 2.72 -8.36 -11.51
N ILE A 109 2.14 -8.74 -10.38
CA ILE A 109 2.84 -8.76 -9.09
C ILE A 109 3.68 -10.05 -9.04
N PRO A 110 4.95 -10.01 -8.58
CA PRO A 110 5.80 -11.18 -8.47
C PRO A 110 5.44 -12.05 -7.23
N ALA A 111 4.20 -12.51 -7.17
CA ALA A 111 3.67 -13.42 -6.15
C ALA A 111 2.74 -14.46 -6.78
N ALA A 112 2.62 -15.63 -6.17
CA ALA A 112 1.72 -16.70 -6.59
C ALA A 112 0.27 -16.38 -6.17
N LEU A 113 -0.62 -16.13 -7.12
CA LEU A 113 -2.05 -15.98 -6.86
C LEU A 113 -2.61 -17.27 -6.26
N ASN A 114 -3.22 -17.16 -5.08
CA ASN A 114 -3.79 -18.27 -4.32
C ASN A 114 -2.80 -19.43 -4.07
N GLY A 115 -1.49 -19.13 -4.04
CA GLY A 115 -0.46 -20.13 -3.79
C GLY A 115 -0.68 -20.87 -2.46
N PRO A 116 -0.45 -22.19 -2.37
CA PRO A 116 -0.66 -22.93 -1.13
C PRO A 116 0.20 -22.37 0.01
N TYR A 117 -0.41 -22.09 1.17
CA TYR A 117 0.32 -21.56 2.32
C TYR A 117 1.42 -22.52 2.79
N LYS A 118 2.61 -21.98 3.11
CA LYS A 118 3.73 -22.75 3.63
C LYS A 118 3.64 -22.83 5.15
N GLN A 119 3.07 -23.93 5.67
CA GLN A 119 3.03 -24.23 7.09
C GLN A 119 4.44 -24.52 7.65
N ASN A 120 5.11 -23.49 8.15
CA ASN A 120 6.45 -23.61 8.73
C ASN A 120 6.59 -22.69 9.95
N GLY A 121 5.83 -22.99 10.99
CA GLY A 121 5.77 -22.21 12.22
C GLY A 121 4.77 -21.06 12.15
N LYS A 122 4.85 -20.18 13.15
CA LYS A 122 4.01 -18.98 13.26
C LYS A 122 4.76 -17.78 12.73
N TYR A 123 4.09 -16.98 11.91
CA TYR A 123 4.68 -15.76 11.36
C TYR A 123 4.17 -14.50 12.07
N PRO A 124 5.03 -13.49 12.31
CA PRO A 124 4.58 -12.16 12.70
C PRO A 124 3.65 -11.55 11.65
N VAL A 125 2.77 -10.66 12.10
CA VAL A 125 1.73 -10.03 11.27
C VAL A 125 2.05 -8.55 11.05
N VAL A 126 1.91 -8.08 9.80
CA VAL A 126 1.95 -6.65 9.45
C VAL A 126 0.63 -6.25 8.79
N ILE A 127 -0.05 -5.26 9.35
CA ILE A 127 -1.16 -4.57 8.66
C ILE A 127 -0.57 -3.40 7.87
N PHE A 128 -0.80 -3.37 6.56
CA PHE A 128 -0.30 -2.33 5.67
C PHE A 128 -1.42 -1.38 5.22
N SER A 129 -1.15 -0.07 5.27
CA SER A 129 -2.10 0.99 4.98
C SER A 129 -1.62 1.89 3.81
N HIS A 130 -2.43 2.02 2.77
CA HIS A 130 -2.04 2.71 1.52
C HIS A 130 -2.05 4.25 1.62
N GLY A 131 -1.48 4.95 0.64
CA GLY A 131 -1.57 6.42 0.55
C GLY A 131 -2.92 6.92 0.01
N LEU A 132 -3.15 8.23 0.07
CA LEU A 132 -4.29 8.88 -0.59
C LEU A 132 -4.25 8.62 -2.11
N GLY A 133 -5.37 8.26 -2.71
CA GLY A 133 -5.48 7.93 -4.13
C GLY A 133 -4.82 6.60 -4.51
N ALA A 134 -4.31 5.82 -3.55
CA ALA A 134 -3.85 4.46 -3.79
C ALA A 134 -4.95 3.44 -3.46
N PHE A 135 -4.61 2.15 -3.45
CA PHE A 135 -5.47 1.01 -3.09
C PHE A 135 -4.57 -0.20 -2.79
N ARG A 136 -5.14 -1.34 -2.38
CA ARG A 136 -4.40 -2.45 -1.71
C ARG A 136 -3.26 -3.07 -2.51
N THR A 137 -3.24 -2.92 -3.83
CA THR A 137 -2.28 -3.60 -4.71
C THR A 137 -1.06 -2.76 -5.09
N LEU A 138 -1.00 -1.48 -4.70
CA LEU A 138 0.03 -0.53 -5.18
C LEU A 138 1.33 -0.49 -4.36
N TYR A 139 1.49 -1.39 -3.39
CA TYR A 139 2.67 -1.50 -2.52
C TYR A 139 3.22 -2.94 -2.48
N SER A 140 3.00 -3.68 -3.55
CA SER A 140 3.35 -5.09 -3.61
C SER A 140 4.85 -5.33 -3.50
N ALA A 141 5.73 -4.42 -3.94
CA ALA A 141 7.18 -4.55 -3.74
C ALA A 141 7.56 -4.63 -2.24
N ILE A 142 6.87 -3.88 -1.38
CA ILE A 142 7.10 -3.88 0.08
C ILE A 142 6.45 -5.12 0.70
N CYS A 143 5.17 -5.36 0.39
CA CYS A 143 4.42 -6.46 1.00
C CYS A 143 5.00 -7.84 0.63
N THR A 144 5.46 -8.01 -0.61
CA THR A 144 6.12 -9.25 -1.04
C THR A 144 7.50 -9.41 -0.43
N GLU A 145 8.28 -8.34 -0.25
CA GLU A 145 9.57 -8.43 0.45
C GLU A 145 9.36 -8.90 1.89
N LEU A 146 8.46 -8.25 2.65
CA LEU A 146 8.13 -8.67 4.02
C LEU A 146 7.64 -10.13 4.05
N ALA A 147 6.73 -10.51 3.16
CA ALA A 147 6.24 -11.89 3.11
C ALA A 147 7.36 -12.91 2.80
N SER A 148 8.28 -12.59 1.88
CA SER A 148 9.42 -13.46 1.57
C SER A 148 10.35 -13.68 2.76
N GLN A 149 10.38 -12.71 3.68
CA GLN A 149 11.17 -12.74 4.93
C GLN A 149 10.45 -13.46 6.09
N GLY A 150 9.24 -13.99 5.84
CA GLY A 150 8.47 -14.74 6.83
C GLY A 150 7.50 -13.91 7.65
N PHE A 151 6.83 -12.93 7.03
CA PHE A 151 5.71 -12.19 7.63
C PHE A 151 4.40 -12.54 6.92
N ILE A 152 3.28 -12.46 7.63
CA ILE A 152 1.95 -12.37 7.01
C ILE A 152 1.58 -10.89 6.92
N VAL A 153 1.31 -10.40 5.71
CA VAL A 153 1.04 -8.99 5.45
C VAL A 153 -0.36 -8.80 4.89
N ALA A 154 -1.23 -8.07 5.57
CA ALA A 154 -2.53 -7.68 5.05
C ALA A 154 -2.52 -6.21 4.61
N SER A 155 -2.54 -5.99 3.30
CA SER A 155 -2.65 -4.66 2.69
C SER A 155 -4.12 -4.27 2.59
N VAL A 156 -4.56 -3.38 3.47
CA VAL A 156 -5.97 -2.97 3.61
C VAL A 156 -6.38 -2.03 2.46
N GLU A 157 -7.55 -2.26 1.90
CA GLU A 157 -8.24 -1.30 1.02
C GLU A 157 -9.22 -0.47 1.84
N HIS A 158 -9.00 0.84 1.91
CA HIS A 158 -9.78 1.74 2.76
C HIS A 158 -11.07 2.22 2.09
N ARG A 159 -12.18 2.27 2.85
CA ARG A 159 -13.53 2.63 2.38
C ARG A 159 -13.95 4.01 2.90
N ASP A 160 -12.96 4.83 3.18
CA ASP A 160 -13.10 6.19 3.69
C ASP A 160 -13.14 7.23 2.54
N GLU A 161 -13.36 6.79 1.30
CA GLU A 161 -13.26 7.59 0.07
C GLU A 161 -11.86 8.19 -0.18
N SER A 162 -10.81 7.68 0.48
CA SER A 162 -9.41 8.07 0.20
C SER A 162 -8.78 7.27 -0.92
N ALA A 163 -9.22 6.03 -1.15
CA ALA A 163 -8.76 5.20 -2.24
C ALA A 163 -9.16 5.81 -3.59
N SER A 164 -8.32 5.65 -4.63
CA SER A 164 -8.70 6.08 -6.00
C SER A 164 -10.04 5.44 -6.42
N ALA A 165 -10.15 4.15 -6.15
CA ALA A 165 -11.38 3.40 -6.19
C ALA A 165 -11.31 2.23 -5.20
N THR A 166 -12.45 1.75 -4.76
CA THR A 166 -12.68 0.49 -4.05
C THR A 166 -14.06 0.00 -4.46
N PHE A 167 -14.38 -1.26 -4.13
CA PHE A 167 -15.74 -1.78 -4.26
C PHE A 167 -16.17 -2.53 -3.00
N PHE A 168 -17.47 -2.73 -2.93
CA PHE A 168 -18.18 -3.60 -1.99
C PHE A 168 -19.43 -4.13 -2.71
N TYR A 169 -20.25 -4.90 -2.02
CA TYR A 169 -21.50 -5.41 -2.56
C TYR A 169 -22.69 -4.96 -1.71
N HIS A 170 -23.86 -4.90 -2.34
CA HIS A 170 -25.14 -4.82 -1.65
C HIS A 170 -26.06 -5.94 -2.13
N GLU A 171 -27.04 -6.31 -1.31
CA GLU A 171 -28.06 -7.28 -1.70
C GLU A 171 -28.95 -6.71 -2.82
N LYS A 172 -29.40 -7.57 -3.73
CA LYS A 172 -30.41 -7.20 -4.72
C LYS A 172 -31.73 -6.88 -4.01
N SER A 173 -32.22 -5.65 -4.16
CA SER A 173 -33.55 -5.27 -3.70
C SER A 173 -34.61 -6.15 -4.39
N GLN A 174 -35.46 -6.83 -3.61
CA GLN A 174 -36.66 -7.50 -4.12
C GLN A 174 -37.74 -6.44 -4.45
N GLU A 175 -37.49 -5.55 -5.40
CA GLU A 175 -38.56 -4.70 -5.95
C GLU A 175 -39.13 -5.36 -7.22
N PRO A 176 -40.47 -5.42 -7.38
CA PRO A 176 -41.07 -6.00 -8.58
C PRO A 176 -40.66 -5.18 -9.80
N GLU A 177 -40.16 -5.86 -10.83
CA GLU A 177 -39.77 -5.29 -12.13
C GLU A 177 -40.80 -4.24 -12.58
N LYS A 178 -40.39 -2.97 -12.57
CA LYS A 178 -41.01 -1.97 -13.42
C LYS A 178 -40.16 -1.87 -14.67
N ASP A 179 -40.74 -2.32 -15.77
CA ASP A 179 -40.27 -2.15 -17.14
C ASP A 179 -39.87 -0.68 -17.39
N GLU A 180 -38.57 -0.37 -17.34
CA GLU A 180 -38.01 0.75 -18.09
C GLU A 180 -36.69 0.36 -18.75
N ALA A 181 -36.78 0.19 -20.07
CA ALA A 181 -35.64 0.07 -20.96
C ALA A 181 -34.77 1.32 -20.90
N SER A 182 -33.71 1.30 -20.10
CA SER A 182 -32.60 2.26 -20.24
C SER A 182 -31.25 1.58 -19.96
N LEU A 183 -30.39 1.62 -20.99
CA LEU A 183 -28.95 1.40 -21.02
C LEU A 183 -28.37 0.44 -19.96
N SER A 184 -28.14 -0.80 -20.38
CA SER A 184 -27.46 -1.85 -19.61
C SER A 184 -26.14 -1.35 -18.99
N PRO A 185 -25.93 -1.52 -17.68
CA PRO A 185 -24.59 -1.41 -17.09
C PRO A 185 -23.66 -2.48 -17.71
N PRO A 186 -22.33 -2.29 -17.66
CA PRO A 186 -21.39 -3.31 -18.10
C PRO A 186 -21.68 -4.63 -17.36
N LYS A 187 -21.59 -5.75 -18.10
CA LYS A 187 -21.91 -7.09 -17.60
C LYS A 187 -21.25 -7.37 -16.23
N PRO A 188 -21.96 -8.00 -15.28
CA PRO A 188 -21.38 -8.37 -14.00
C PRO A 188 -20.20 -9.31 -14.20
N ASN A 189 -19.21 -9.21 -13.31
CA ASN A 189 -18.15 -10.20 -13.19
C ASN A 189 -18.79 -11.59 -12.99
N PRO A 190 -18.33 -12.66 -13.68
CA PRO A 190 -18.89 -14.01 -13.57
C PRO A 190 -18.84 -14.64 -12.16
N GLU A 191 -18.19 -13.98 -11.19
CA GLU A 191 -17.82 -14.51 -9.88
C GLU A 191 -18.60 -13.87 -8.71
N ALA A 192 -19.45 -12.87 -8.96
CA ALA A 192 -20.25 -12.28 -7.87
C ALA A 192 -21.33 -13.27 -7.41
N PRO A 193 -21.53 -13.50 -6.09
CA PRO A 193 -22.62 -14.33 -5.58
C PRO A 193 -23.96 -13.90 -6.17
N GLU A 194 -24.83 -14.84 -6.56
CA GLU A 194 -26.03 -14.57 -7.38
C GLU A 194 -26.97 -13.46 -6.84
N ASN A 195 -26.93 -13.19 -5.54
CA ASN A 195 -27.78 -12.20 -4.84
C ASN A 195 -27.10 -10.86 -4.54
N LEU A 196 -25.84 -10.68 -4.92
CA LEU A 196 -25.05 -9.48 -4.64
C LEU A 196 -24.79 -8.65 -5.90
N VAL A 197 -24.79 -7.32 -5.74
CA VAL A 197 -24.45 -6.36 -6.80
C VAL A 197 -23.20 -5.60 -6.36
N GLU A 198 -22.18 -5.62 -7.21
CA GLU A 198 -20.93 -4.88 -6.98
C GLU A 198 -21.17 -3.38 -7.14
N GLU A 199 -20.80 -2.60 -6.13
CA GLU A 199 -20.85 -1.14 -6.13
C GLU A 199 -19.45 -0.55 -5.99
N TRP A 200 -19.12 0.37 -6.89
CA TRP A 200 -17.84 1.07 -6.90
C TRP A 200 -17.92 2.39 -6.14
N MET A 201 -17.02 2.56 -5.16
CA MET A 201 -16.76 3.81 -4.46
C MET A 201 -15.47 4.42 -4.99
N TYR A 202 -15.51 5.70 -5.35
CA TYR A 202 -14.39 6.43 -5.93
C TYR A 202 -13.84 7.50 -4.97
N TYR A 203 -12.62 7.95 -5.22
CA TYR A 203 -11.99 9.03 -4.45
C TYR A 203 -12.88 10.28 -4.35
N ARG A 204 -13.09 10.74 -3.12
CA ARG A 204 -13.77 12.01 -2.86
C ARG A 204 -12.78 13.17 -2.86
N SER A 205 -12.83 13.99 -3.90
CA SER A 205 -12.10 15.26 -3.93
C SER A 205 -12.69 16.28 -2.96
N LEU A 206 -11.83 17.14 -2.37
CA LEU A 206 -12.27 18.27 -1.55
C LEU A 206 -13.24 19.17 -2.35
N LYS A 207 -14.41 19.45 -1.78
CA LYS A 207 -15.41 20.31 -2.43
C LYS A 207 -15.00 21.79 -2.33
N PRO A 208 -15.40 22.66 -3.27
CA PRO A 208 -15.15 24.10 -3.16
C PRO A 208 -15.72 24.65 -1.84
N GLY A 209 -14.88 25.33 -1.05
CA GLY A 209 -15.24 25.90 0.24
C GLY A 209 -15.24 24.93 1.43
N GLU A 210 -14.94 23.65 1.22
CA GLU A 210 -14.82 22.66 2.30
C GLU A 210 -13.46 22.76 3.00
N SER A 211 -13.46 22.71 4.33
CA SER A 211 -12.22 22.60 5.10
C SER A 211 -11.64 21.18 5.00
N GLU A 212 -10.36 21.08 4.66
CA GLU A 212 -9.71 19.79 4.44
C GLU A 212 -9.52 18.99 5.74
N PHE A 213 -9.17 19.67 6.84
CA PHE A 213 -8.80 18.98 8.08
C PHE A 213 -9.94 18.11 8.64
N PRO A 214 -11.20 18.58 8.81
CA PRO A 214 -12.28 17.74 9.32
C PRO A 214 -12.53 16.48 8.48
N LEU A 215 -12.44 16.59 7.16
CA LEU A 215 -12.57 15.45 6.24
C LEU A 215 -11.43 14.46 6.47
N ARG A 216 -10.17 14.92 6.40
CA ARG A 216 -9.00 14.04 6.51
C ARG A 216 -8.87 13.42 7.90
N ASN A 217 -9.25 14.15 8.95
CA ASN A 217 -9.26 13.64 10.30
C ASN A 217 -10.34 12.56 10.51
N LYS A 218 -11.56 12.76 9.97
CA LYS A 218 -12.58 11.70 9.96
C LYS A 218 -12.07 10.45 9.24
N GLN A 219 -11.46 10.65 8.08
CA GLN A 219 -10.85 9.59 7.27
C GLN A 219 -9.76 8.84 8.03
N VAL A 220 -8.76 9.51 8.64
CA VAL A 220 -7.67 8.81 9.35
C VAL A 220 -8.18 7.94 10.49
N LYS A 221 -9.22 8.40 11.21
CA LYS A 221 -9.89 7.65 12.28
C LYS A 221 -10.54 6.38 11.74
N GLN A 222 -11.33 6.49 10.67
CA GLN A 222 -11.95 5.35 10.00
C GLN A 222 -10.88 4.37 9.50
N ARG A 223 -9.80 4.86 8.88
CA ARG A 223 -8.72 4.01 8.36
C ARG A 223 -8.01 3.21 9.44
N ALA A 224 -7.85 3.79 10.63
CA ALA A 224 -7.32 3.05 11.78
C ALA A 224 -8.29 1.97 12.27
N ASP A 225 -9.59 2.26 12.28
CA ASP A 225 -10.63 1.28 12.64
C ASP A 225 -10.66 0.13 11.62
N GLU A 226 -10.48 0.41 10.33
CA GLU A 226 -10.37 -0.60 9.26
C GLU A 226 -9.10 -1.46 9.40
N CYS A 227 -7.97 -0.88 9.82
CA CYS A 227 -6.75 -1.64 10.13
C CYS A 227 -6.96 -2.58 11.34
N ILE A 228 -7.66 -2.12 12.38
CA ILE A 228 -8.02 -2.93 13.54
C ILE A 228 -8.98 -4.06 13.12
N LYS A 229 -10.01 -3.75 12.32
CA LYS A 229 -10.96 -4.75 11.81
C LYS A 229 -10.28 -5.82 10.95
N ALA A 230 -9.28 -5.43 10.14
CA ALA A 230 -8.46 -6.38 9.39
C ALA A 230 -7.64 -7.28 10.33
N LEU A 231 -7.03 -6.72 11.38
CA LEU A 231 -6.33 -7.51 12.40
C LEU A 231 -7.27 -8.48 13.13
N ASP A 232 -8.44 -8.02 13.57
CA ASP A 232 -9.45 -8.86 14.24
C ASP A 232 -9.91 -10.00 13.35
N THR A 233 -10.00 -9.76 12.04
CA THR A 233 -10.31 -10.80 11.04
C THR A 233 -9.20 -11.84 10.96
N LEU A 234 -7.93 -11.42 10.91
CA LEU A 234 -6.79 -12.34 10.93
C LEU A 234 -6.70 -13.13 12.24
N ILE A 235 -7.02 -12.51 13.38
CA ILE A 235 -7.09 -13.19 14.70
C ILE A 235 -8.15 -14.30 14.67
N GLN A 236 -9.33 -14.02 14.09
CA GLN A 236 -10.41 -15.00 13.94
C GLN A 236 -10.00 -16.16 13.01
N ILE A 237 -9.38 -15.87 11.87
CA ILE A 237 -8.82 -16.89 10.96
C ILE A 237 -7.81 -17.76 11.72
N ASN A 238 -6.88 -17.12 12.44
CA ASN A 238 -5.85 -17.80 13.21
C ASN A 238 -6.43 -18.68 14.35
N SER A 239 -7.62 -18.37 14.87
CA SER A 239 -8.30 -19.20 15.87
C SER A 239 -9.09 -20.37 15.28
N GLY A 240 -9.02 -20.59 13.96
CA GLY A 240 -9.77 -21.65 13.26
C GLY A 240 -11.23 -21.28 12.98
N LYS A 241 -11.64 -20.02 13.16
CA LYS A 241 -12.99 -19.60 12.79
C LYS A 241 -13.12 -19.64 11.27
N LYS A 242 -14.11 -20.39 10.79
CA LYS A 242 -14.45 -20.41 9.36
C LYS A 242 -14.96 -19.03 8.96
N MET A 243 -14.30 -18.41 7.98
CA MET A 243 -14.67 -17.11 7.45
C MET A 243 -15.34 -17.26 6.09
N GLU A 244 -16.28 -16.37 5.80
CA GLU A 244 -16.96 -16.32 4.50
C GLU A 244 -16.33 -15.23 3.65
N ASN A 245 -15.35 -15.60 2.82
CA ASN A 245 -14.76 -14.67 1.85
C ASN A 245 -15.73 -14.47 0.68
N VAL A 246 -16.31 -13.29 0.58
CA VAL A 246 -17.33 -12.95 -0.44
C VAL A 246 -16.77 -13.08 -1.87
N LEU A 247 -15.45 -12.95 -2.02
CA LEU A 247 -14.75 -13.05 -3.31
C LEU A 247 -14.54 -14.49 -3.80
N GLN A 248 -14.82 -15.50 -2.97
CA GLN A 248 -14.70 -16.93 -3.32
C GLN A 248 -13.36 -17.33 -3.95
N THR A 249 -12.25 -16.74 -3.50
CA THR A 249 -10.91 -17.07 -3.97
C THR A 249 -10.55 -18.54 -3.75
N ASP A 250 -9.76 -19.14 -4.64
CA ASP A 250 -9.27 -20.53 -4.51
C ASP A 250 -8.32 -20.78 -3.31
N PHE A 251 -7.89 -19.72 -2.62
CA PHE A 251 -7.03 -19.85 -1.46
C PHE A 251 -7.77 -20.48 -0.26
N ASP A 252 -7.22 -21.57 0.27
CA ASP A 252 -7.74 -22.23 1.47
C ASP A 252 -7.37 -21.46 2.74
N TRP A 253 -8.26 -20.58 3.17
CA TRP A 253 -8.13 -19.76 4.39
C TRP A 253 -8.00 -20.59 5.68
N THR A 254 -8.43 -21.86 5.69
CA THR A 254 -8.31 -22.72 6.88
C THR A 254 -6.85 -23.11 7.16
N THR A 255 -5.99 -23.07 6.13
CA THR A 255 -4.55 -23.35 6.29
C THR A 255 -3.81 -22.32 7.16
N LEU A 256 -4.44 -21.17 7.42
CA LEU A 256 -3.93 -20.12 8.30
C LEU A 256 -4.33 -20.32 9.78
N GLU A 257 -5.07 -21.37 10.13
CA GLU A 257 -5.31 -21.72 11.53
C GLU A 257 -3.98 -21.92 12.26
N ASN A 258 -3.85 -21.27 13.44
CA ASN A 258 -2.66 -21.34 14.29
C ASN A 258 -1.33 -20.99 13.59
N SER A 259 -1.40 -20.18 12.53
CA SER A 259 -0.27 -19.82 11.67
C SER A 259 0.36 -18.46 11.99
N MET A 260 -0.29 -17.66 12.83
CA MET A 260 0.12 -16.28 13.12
C MET A 260 0.61 -16.15 14.55
N ASP A 261 1.69 -15.39 14.71
CA ASP A 261 2.20 -15.00 16.01
C ASP A 261 1.56 -13.68 16.45
N LEU A 262 0.47 -13.81 17.21
CA LEU A 262 -0.31 -12.68 17.69
C LEU A 262 0.38 -11.88 18.81
N CYS A 263 1.55 -12.30 19.29
CA CYS A 263 2.38 -11.47 20.16
C CYS A 263 3.26 -10.48 19.36
N ARG A 264 3.37 -10.67 18.03
CA ARG A 264 4.29 -9.97 17.14
C ARG A 264 3.54 -9.31 15.99
N ILE A 265 2.80 -8.25 16.30
CA ILE A 265 1.96 -7.53 15.35
C ILE A 265 2.51 -6.11 15.14
N ALA A 266 2.66 -5.69 13.88
CA ALA A 266 3.05 -4.34 13.51
C ALA A 266 2.04 -3.70 12.55
N VAL A 267 2.06 -2.38 12.46
CA VAL A 267 1.32 -1.62 11.45
C VAL A 267 2.28 -0.76 10.64
N MET A 268 2.12 -0.75 9.32
CA MET A 268 2.98 -0.04 8.39
C MET A 268 2.14 0.71 7.38
N GLY A 269 2.61 1.84 6.86
CA GLY A 269 1.82 2.57 5.88
C GLY A 269 2.55 3.74 5.26
N HIS A 270 2.08 4.13 4.07
CA HIS A 270 2.69 5.19 3.28
C HIS A 270 1.82 6.43 3.17
N SER A 271 2.42 7.62 3.26
CA SER A 271 1.74 8.90 3.06
C SER A 271 0.60 9.07 4.06
N PHE A 272 -0.66 9.12 3.60
CA PHE A 272 -1.82 9.08 4.46
C PHE A 272 -1.83 7.81 5.33
N GLY A 273 -1.38 6.66 4.81
CA GLY A 273 -1.19 5.43 5.58
C GLY A 273 -0.16 5.55 6.71
N GLY A 274 0.81 6.46 6.57
CA GLY A 274 1.73 6.79 7.66
C GLY A 274 1.06 7.53 8.82
N ALA A 275 0.04 8.36 8.55
CA ALA A 275 -0.82 8.91 9.61
C ALA A 275 -1.71 7.81 10.22
N THR A 276 -2.26 6.92 9.39
CA THR A 276 -3.05 5.77 9.87
C THR A 276 -2.25 4.86 10.80
N VAL A 277 -0.96 4.64 10.55
CA VAL A 277 -0.06 3.94 11.49
C VAL A 277 -0.12 4.57 12.88
N ILE A 278 0.02 5.89 12.97
CA ILE A 278 0.05 6.61 14.26
C ILE A 278 -1.32 6.54 14.94
N GLU A 279 -2.40 6.71 14.19
CA GLU A 279 -3.77 6.58 14.71
C GLU A 279 -4.07 5.16 15.21
N ALA A 280 -3.69 4.14 14.45
CA ALA A 280 -3.88 2.73 14.82
C ALA A 280 -3.08 2.36 16.08
N LEU A 281 -1.83 2.80 16.20
CA LEU A 281 -1.03 2.61 17.42
C LEU A 281 -1.66 3.28 18.65
N CYS A 282 -2.31 4.43 18.45
CA CYS A 282 -3.01 5.13 19.54
C CYS A 282 -4.30 4.41 19.97
N LYS A 283 -4.99 3.74 19.04
CA LYS A 283 -6.28 3.07 19.27
C LYS A 283 -6.13 1.64 19.78
N ASP A 284 -5.12 0.90 19.34
CA ASP A 284 -4.96 -0.52 19.65
C ASP A 284 -3.55 -0.89 20.14
N VAL A 285 -3.49 -1.51 21.31
CA VAL A 285 -2.27 -1.96 22.00
C VAL A 285 -1.71 -3.29 21.48
N ASN A 286 -2.46 -3.99 20.63
CA ASN A 286 -2.01 -5.21 19.95
C ASN A 286 -0.88 -4.91 18.98
N PHE A 287 -0.92 -3.76 18.29
CA PHE A 287 0.21 -3.27 17.50
C PHE A 287 1.38 -2.92 18.43
N LYS A 288 2.51 -3.62 18.26
CA LYS A 288 3.70 -3.49 19.11
C LYS A 288 4.68 -2.43 18.63
N CYS A 289 4.67 -2.12 17.34
CA CYS A 289 5.44 -1.02 16.74
C CYS A 289 4.80 -0.60 15.41
N GLY A 290 5.22 0.54 14.87
CA GLY A 290 4.79 0.96 13.54
C GLY A 290 5.86 1.63 12.69
N ILE A 291 5.70 1.53 11.37
CA ILE A 291 6.60 2.11 10.38
C ILE A 291 5.81 3.04 9.46
N ALA A 292 6.16 4.32 9.48
CA ALA A 292 5.49 5.38 8.78
C ALA A 292 6.37 5.83 7.60
N LEU A 293 6.01 5.40 6.40
CA LEU A 293 6.72 5.73 5.16
C LEU A 293 6.23 7.08 4.64
N ASP A 294 7.12 8.06 4.66
CA ASP A 294 6.89 9.41 4.11
C ASP A 294 5.57 10.02 4.57
N ALA A 295 5.31 9.93 5.88
CA ALA A 295 4.00 10.16 6.45
C ALA A 295 3.47 11.58 6.19
N TRP A 296 2.20 11.66 5.84
CA TRP A 296 1.47 12.92 5.75
C TRP A 296 0.76 13.18 7.08
N MET A 297 1.36 14.00 7.95
CA MET A 297 0.93 14.19 9.35
C MET A 297 -0.27 15.13 9.52
N PHE A 298 -0.72 15.77 8.43
CA PHE A 298 -1.84 16.72 8.44
C PHE A 298 -3.14 16.19 9.08
N PRO A 299 -3.57 14.94 8.82
CA PRO A 299 -4.87 14.42 9.28
C PRO A 299 -5.00 14.17 10.79
N LEU A 300 -3.88 14.17 11.52
CA LEU A 300 -3.83 13.79 12.92
C LEU A 300 -4.20 14.93 13.86
N ASP A 301 -4.94 14.58 14.93
CA ASP A 301 -5.18 15.46 16.07
C ASP A 301 -3.92 15.65 16.91
N GLU A 302 -3.75 16.83 17.50
CA GLU A 302 -2.59 17.16 18.34
C GLU A 302 -2.47 16.27 19.59
N GLU A 303 -3.60 15.84 20.14
CA GLU A 303 -3.66 14.98 21.33
C GLU A 303 -3.07 13.58 21.10
N ILE A 304 -2.97 13.15 19.83
CA ILE A 304 -2.48 11.80 19.52
C ILE A 304 -1.00 11.64 19.82
N TYR A 305 -0.21 12.71 19.66
CA TYR A 305 1.23 12.65 19.73
C TYR A 305 1.74 12.25 21.12
N VAL A 306 1.00 12.58 22.18
CA VAL A 306 1.34 12.21 23.57
C VAL A 306 0.78 10.84 23.98
N ARG A 307 -0.15 10.27 23.21
CA ARG A 307 -0.85 9.03 23.55
C ARG A 307 -0.19 7.78 22.96
N VAL A 308 0.56 7.90 21.86
CA VAL A 308 1.21 6.75 21.24
C VAL A 308 2.43 6.31 22.05
N LYS A 309 2.40 5.08 22.56
CA LYS A 309 3.40 4.50 23.47
C LYS A 309 4.20 3.35 22.87
N GLN A 310 4.08 3.10 21.58
CA GLN A 310 4.77 2.02 20.88
C GLN A 310 5.88 2.59 20.00
N PRO A 311 7.02 1.91 19.78
CA PRO A 311 8.07 2.36 18.87
C PRO A 311 7.54 2.75 17.49
N ILE A 312 8.04 3.86 16.94
CA ILE A 312 7.67 4.36 15.60
C ILE A 312 8.95 4.62 14.81
N PHE A 313 8.97 4.19 13.56
CA PHE A 313 10.02 4.50 12.61
C PHE A 313 9.50 5.31 11.43
N PHE A 314 10.06 6.50 11.23
CA PHE A 314 9.81 7.32 10.05
C PHE A 314 10.87 7.06 8.97
N ILE A 315 10.44 6.67 7.78
CA ILE A 315 11.32 6.52 6.61
C ILE A 315 10.82 7.49 5.55
N ASN A 316 11.54 8.60 5.36
CA ASN A 316 11.10 9.71 4.52
C ASN A 316 11.78 9.69 3.15
N SER A 317 11.11 10.28 2.16
CA SER A 317 11.78 10.68 0.92
C SER A 317 12.40 12.07 1.06
N GLU A 318 13.49 12.32 0.32
CA GLU A 318 14.20 13.60 0.40
C GLU A 318 13.37 14.78 -0.14
N LYS A 319 12.54 14.53 -1.15
CA LYS A 319 11.87 15.59 -1.93
C LYS A 319 10.41 15.87 -1.54
N PHE A 320 9.84 15.13 -0.58
CA PHE A 320 8.44 15.30 -0.17
C PHE A 320 8.25 16.15 1.09
N GLN A 321 9.19 16.08 2.03
CA GLN A 321 9.01 16.64 3.38
C GLN A 321 9.12 18.18 3.43
N TRP A 322 8.44 18.79 4.40
CA TRP A 322 8.50 20.23 4.71
C TRP A 322 8.48 20.48 6.23
N ALA A 323 8.92 21.66 6.65
CA ALA A 323 9.17 21.97 8.07
C ALA A 323 7.95 21.71 8.99
N GLY A 324 6.76 22.12 8.56
CA GLY A 324 5.53 21.89 9.35
C GLY A 324 5.17 20.40 9.53
N ASN A 325 5.47 19.55 8.54
CA ASN A 325 5.21 18.11 8.65
C ASN A 325 6.24 17.43 9.57
N ILE A 326 7.52 17.80 9.43
CA ILE A 326 8.61 17.31 10.29
C ILE A 326 8.40 17.73 11.74
N SER A 327 7.99 18.97 11.99
CA SER A 327 7.67 19.45 13.32
C SER A 327 6.60 18.58 13.99
N ARG A 328 5.56 18.16 13.24
CA ARG A 328 4.56 17.20 13.74
C ARG A 328 5.12 15.82 14.02
N MET A 329 6.02 15.30 13.19
CA MET A 329 6.70 14.02 13.47
C MET A 329 7.48 14.10 14.79
N ARG A 330 8.21 15.20 15.01
CA ARG A 330 9.01 15.41 16.23
C ARG A 330 8.17 15.59 17.50
N LYS A 331 6.88 15.98 17.40
CA LYS A 331 5.98 16.02 18.57
C LYS A 331 5.82 14.65 19.24
N LEU A 332 6.06 13.55 18.51
CA LEU A 332 6.07 12.19 19.06
C LEU A 332 7.34 11.88 19.87
N ASP A 333 8.39 12.70 19.73
CA ASP A 333 9.65 12.60 20.49
C ASP A 333 9.57 13.36 21.83
N SER A 334 8.66 14.32 21.96
CA SER A 334 8.56 15.25 23.09
C SER A 334 8.05 14.63 24.40
N SER A 335 7.62 13.37 24.39
CA SER A 335 7.20 12.68 25.62
C SER A 335 8.43 12.12 26.33
N SER A 336 8.54 12.39 27.64
CA SER A 336 9.67 12.10 28.56
C SER A 336 9.97 10.61 28.79
N THR A 337 9.67 9.75 27.82
CA THR A 337 9.85 8.30 27.90
C THR A 337 11.07 7.88 27.09
N SER A 338 11.78 6.83 27.55
CA SER A 338 12.95 6.22 26.91
C SER A 338 12.65 5.53 25.55
N MET A 339 11.59 5.97 24.87
CA MET A 339 11.02 5.33 23.70
C MET A 339 11.81 5.65 22.45
N GLN A 340 12.28 4.60 21.78
CA GLN A 340 13.02 4.73 20.53
C GLN A 340 12.07 5.13 19.39
N ARG A 341 12.02 6.43 19.11
CA ARG A 341 11.53 6.99 17.85
C ARG A 341 12.72 7.16 16.93
N LYS A 342 12.60 6.68 15.70
CA LYS A 342 13.67 6.75 14.70
C LYS A 342 13.16 7.46 13.46
N MET A 343 14.07 8.14 12.78
CA MET A 343 13.77 8.83 11.53
C MET A 343 15.00 8.74 10.63
N ILE A 344 14.77 8.38 9.38
CA ILE A 344 15.77 8.45 8.31
C ILE A 344 15.15 9.08 7.07
N THR A 345 16.00 9.63 6.20
CA THR A 345 15.60 10.12 4.87
C THR A 345 16.45 9.46 3.80
N ILE A 346 15.81 8.93 2.75
CA ILE A 346 16.51 8.28 1.62
C ILE A 346 16.85 9.34 0.57
N LYS A 347 18.14 9.58 0.35
CA LYS A 347 18.66 10.57 -0.62
C LYS A 347 18.19 10.25 -2.03
N GLY A 348 17.95 11.30 -2.81
CA GLY A 348 17.53 11.25 -4.20
C GLY A 348 16.12 10.72 -4.42
N THR A 349 15.38 10.30 -3.38
CA THR A 349 14.02 9.74 -3.54
C THR A 349 12.93 10.80 -3.55
N VAL A 350 11.78 10.43 -4.11
CA VAL A 350 10.55 11.23 -4.17
C VAL A 350 9.42 10.49 -3.46
N HIS A 351 8.30 11.16 -3.21
CA HIS A 351 7.12 10.55 -2.57
C HIS A 351 6.66 9.25 -3.26
N GLN A 352 6.80 9.19 -4.57
CA GLN A 352 6.39 8.05 -5.38
C GLN A 352 7.44 6.92 -5.42
N SER A 353 8.56 7.03 -4.71
CA SER A 353 9.58 5.99 -4.61
C SER A 353 9.17 4.79 -3.75
N PHE A 354 8.13 4.93 -2.92
CA PHE A 354 7.58 3.84 -2.09
C PHE A 354 6.53 2.97 -2.80
N PRO A 355 5.53 3.53 -3.52
CA PRO A 355 4.58 2.72 -4.28
C PRO A 355 5.18 2.11 -5.55
N ASP A 356 4.53 1.06 -6.05
CA ASP A 356 5.00 0.25 -7.18
C ASP A 356 5.14 1.03 -8.50
N PHE A 357 4.43 2.16 -8.66
CA PHE A 357 4.50 3.03 -9.85
C PHE A 357 5.94 3.39 -10.25
N THR A 358 6.86 3.47 -9.28
CA THR A 358 8.25 3.80 -9.52
C THR A 358 8.97 2.75 -10.39
N PHE A 359 8.52 1.50 -10.43
CA PHE A 359 9.16 0.44 -11.22
C PHE A 359 8.58 0.30 -12.63
N LEU A 360 7.40 0.88 -12.86
CA LEU A 360 6.58 0.59 -14.04
C LEU A 360 6.67 1.65 -15.14
N THR A 361 7.42 2.72 -14.89
CA THR A 361 7.65 3.79 -15.87
C THR A 361 9.12 3.88 -16.28
N GLY A 362 9.37 4.10 -17.58
CA GLY A 362 10.72 4.35 -18.08
C GLY A 362 11.36 5.57 -17.40
N ASN A 363 12.69 5.60 -17.25
CA ASN A 363 13.40 6.63 -16.48
C ASN A 363 13.05 8.07 -16.88
N TRP A 364 12.81 8.31 -18.17
CA TRP A 364 12.46 9.64 -18.68
C TRP A 364 11.03 10.07 -18.31
N ILE A 365 10.04 9.20 -18.56
CA ILE A 365 8.63 9.44 -18.20
C ILE A 365 8.48 9.52 -16.68
N GLY A 366 9.16 8.63 -15.95
CA GLY A 366 9.13 8.60 -14.49
C GLY A 366 9.68 9.88 -13.87
N LYS A 367 10.76 10.46 -14.40
CA LYS A 367 11.30 11.75 -13.91
C LYS A 367 10.40 12.93 -14.26
N ILE A 368 9.82 12.98 -15.47
CA ILE A 368 8.90 14.04 -15.89
C ILE A 368 7.62 14.05 -15.04
N LEU A 369 7.10 12.87 -14.72
CA LEU A 369 5.89 12.70 -13.89
C LEU A 369 6.19 12.68 -12.38
N LYS A 370 7.45 12.90 -11.97
CA LYS A 370 7.91 12.79 -10.56
C LYS A 370 7.59 11.44 -9.90
N LEU A 371 7.48 10.38 -10.70
CA LEU A 371 7.33 8.98 -10.25
C LEU A 371 8.69 8.34 -9.93
N LYS A 372 9.79 8.94 -10.41
CA LYS A 372 11.17 8.53 -10.13
C LYS A 372 11.99 9.68 -9.57
N GLY A 373 12.79 9.34 -8.59
CA GLY A 373 13.81 10.22 -8.04
C GLY A 373 15.10 10.23 -8.88
N GLU A 374 16.15 10.76 -8.28
CA GLU A 374 17.52 10.63 -8.79
C GLU A 374 18.13 9.27 -8.44
N LEU A 375 17.77 8.73 -7.28
CA LEU A 375 18.19 7.40 -6.86
C LEU A 375 17.49 6.32 -7.69
N ASP A 376 18.23 5.25 -7.97
CA ASP A 376 17.65 4.06 -8.57
C ASP A 376 16.50 3.50 -7.70
N PRO A 377 15.31 3.22 -8.26
CA PRO A 377 14.17 2.75 -7.46
C PRO A 377 14.42 1.45 -6.71
N GLN A 378 15.22 0.53 -7.27
CA GLN A 378 15.53 -0.73 -6.62
C GLN A 378 16.45 -0.53 -5.41
N VAL A 379 17.42 0.38 -5.53
CA VAL A 379 18.26 0.77 -4.38
C VAL A 379 17.42 1.46 -3.29
N GLY A 380 16.52 2.37 -3.68
CA GLY A 380 15.64 3.06 -2.74
C GLY A 380 14.73 2.11 -1.95
N ILE A 381 14.06 1.18 -2.64
CA ILE A 381 13.17 0.22 -1.98
C ILE A 381 13.93 -0.80 -1.13
N ASP A 382 15.15 -1.19 -1.54
CA ASP A 382 16.02 -2.07 -0.74
C ASP A 382 16.41 -1.43 0.59
N LEU A 383 16.78 -0.15 0.57
CA LEU A 383 17.11 0.59 1.81
C LEU A 383 15.88 0.69 2.72
N CYS A 384 14.72 1.02 2.15
CA CYS A 384 13.45 1.07 2.88
C CYS A 384 13.11 -0.28 3.53
N ASN A 385 13.15 -1.37 2.77
CA ASN A 385 12.80 -2.70 3.23
C ASN A 385 13.77 -3.22 4.29
N ARG A 386 15.10 -3.11 4.07
CA ARG A 386 16.12 -3.57 5.02
C ARG A 386 16.07 -2.81 6.34
N ALA A 387 15.92 -1.48 6.29
CA ALA A 387 15.74 -0.67 7.49
C ALA A 387 14.47 -1.05 8.24
N SER A 388 13.38 -1.34 7.50
CA SER A 388 12.11 -1.78 8.08
C SER A 388 12.24 -3.14 8.76
N LEU A 389 12.88 -4.12 8.11
CA LEU A 389 13.12 -5.46 8.67
C LEU A 389 13.96 -5.41 9.97
N ALA A 390 15.01 -4.60 9.99
CA ALA A 390 15.82 -4.40 11.20
C ALA A 390 14.97 -3.80 12.34
N PHE A 391 14.13 -2.81 12.03
CA PHE A 391 13.27 -2.18 13.03
C PHE A 391 12.20 -3.14 13.56
N LEU A 392 11.56 -3.90 12.67
CA LEU A 392 10.60 -4.95 13.04
C LEU A 392 11.26 -6.00 13.92
N GLN A 393 12.47 -6.46 13.59
CA GLN A 393 13.20 -7.41 14.43
C GLN A 393 13.45 -6.87 15.83
N ARG A 394 13.96 -5.64 15.93
CA ARG A 394 14.28 -5.00 17.21
C ARG A 394 13.05 -4.90 18.13
N HIS A 395 11.88 -4.59 17.59
CA HIS A 395 10.69 -4.27 18.39
C HIS A 395 9.65 -5.38 18.48
N LEU A 396 9.72 -6.40 17.61
CA LEU A 396 8.91 -7.62 17.72
C LEU A 396 9.69 -8.79 18.34
N GLY A 397 10.99 -8.62 18.63
CA GLY A 397 11.83 -9.69 19.20
C GLY A 397 11.88 -10.90 18.27
N LEU A 398 12.19 -10.66 16.99
CA LEU A 398 12.30 -11.71 15.99
C LEU A 398 13.65 -12.42 16.09
N ASP A 399 13.63 -13.74 15.92
CA ASP A 399 14.83 -14.57 15.83
C ASP A 399 15.24 -14.73 14.35
N LYS A 400 15.82 -13.66 13.81
CA LYS A 400 16.30 -13.52 12.42
C LYS A 400 17.61 -12.73 12.44
N ASP A 401 18.29 -12.66 11.30
CA ASP A 401 19.53 -11.89 11.14
C ASP A 401 19.31 -10.46 10.61
N PHE A 402 18.12 -9.87 10.77
CA PHE A 402 17.84 -8.53 10.24
C PHE A 402 18.57 -7.42 11.00
N ASN A 403 19.08 -7.69 12.20
CA ASN A 403 20.00 -6.82 12.94
C ASN A 403 21.28 -6.49 12.15
N GLN A 404 21.65 -7.29 11.14
CA GLN A 404 22.75 -6.93 10.22
C GLN A 404 22.53 -5.55 9.55
N TRP A 405 21.28 -5.10 9.45
CA TRP A 405 20.89 -3.80 8.90
C TRP A 405 20.55 -2.74 9.97
N ASP A 406 20.90 -2.96 11.24
CA ASP A 406 20.67 -1.98 12.32
C ASP A 406 21.29 -0.61 12.04
N HIS A 407 22.40 -0.58 11.31
CA HIS A 407 23.05 0.65 10.89
C HIS A 407 22.15 1.54 10.00
N LEU A 408 21.24 0.94 9.23
CA LEU A 408 20.29 1.68 8.38
C LEU A 408 19.24 2.42 9.22
N ILE A 409 18.83 1.88 10.37
CA ILE A 409 17.91 2.56 11.30
C ILE A 409 18.51 3.87 11.82
N GLU A 410 19.83 3.90 11.97
CA GLU A 410 20.59 5.09 12.39
C GLU A 410 20.96 6.01 11.21
N GLY A 411 20.49 5.72 9.99
CA GLY A 411 20.80 6.49 8.79
C GLY A 411 22.26 6.37 8.34
N LYS A 412 22.98 5.32 8.75
CA LYS A 412 24.40 5.11 8.43
C LYS A 412 24.57 4.37 7.10
N ASP A 413 24.29 5.06 6.00
CA ASP A 413 24.55 4.59 4.64
C ASP A 413 24.79 5.80 3.74
N HIS A 414 25.55 5.64 2.65
CA HIS A 414 25.85 6.74 1.71
C HIS A 414 24.58 7.42 1.14
N ASN A 415 23.48 6.68 0.99
CA ASN A 415 22.20 7.11 0.45
C ASN A 415 21.17 7.44 1.55
N LEU A 416 21.57 7.46 2.82
CA LEU A 416 20.70 7.81 3.94
C LEU A 416 21.17 9.09 4.62
N ILE A 417 20.20 9.81 5.18
CA ILE A 417 20.39 10.94 6.09
C ILE A 417 19.78 10.51 7.43
N PRO A 418 20.54 10.53 8.53
CA PRO A 418 19.97 10.41 9.87
C PRO A 418 18.98 11.55 10.13
N GLY A 419 17.74 11.21 10.50
CA GLY A 419 16.66 12.20 10.60
C GLY A 419 16.19 12.70 9.24
N THR A 420 16.38 13.99 8.98
CA THR A 420 15.85 14.68 7.79
C THR A 420 16.79 15.78 7.30
N ASN A 421 16.73 16.06 6.00
CA ASN A 421 17.37 17.20 5.34
C ASN A 421 16.60 18.52 5.51
N VAL A 422 15.38 18.50 6.05
CA VAL A 422 14.57 19.70 6.24
C VAL A 422 15.09 20.50 7.44
N THR A 423 15.62 21.70 7.17
CA THR A 423 15.97 22.67 8.20
C THR A 423 14.72 23.43 8.65
N GLU A 424 14.43 23.43 9.94
CA GLU A 424 13.36 24.29 10.50
C GLU A 424 13.82 25.75 10.46
N ILE A 425 12.95 26.64 9.97
CA ILE A 425 13.14 28.08 10.16
C ILE A 425 12.74 28.33 11.62
N SER A 426 13.73 28.69 12.44
CA SER A 426 13.61 29.02 13.86
C SER A 426 12.63 30.15 14.13
#